data_AF-A0A436WF24-F1
#
_entry.id   AF-A0A436WF24-F1
#
_cell.length_a   1.000
_cell.length_b   1.000
_cell.length_c   1.000
_cell.angle_alpha   90.00
_cell.angle_beta   90.00
_cell.angle_gamma   90.00
#
_symmetry.space_group_name_H-M   'P 1'
#
loop_
_entity.id
_entity.type
_entity.pdbx_description
1 polymer ?
#
loop_
_entity_poly.entity_id
_entity_poly.type
_entity_poly.pdbx_seq_one_letter_code
_entity_poly.pdbx_strand_id
1 'polypeptide(L)'
;YGVIERDGVVFVSSGTPQGEPYLHCMQGRDLVVRRVRSSTQSTVIDAAENILDATHTHFTHKGLLRGLSSRRHLVRVEVTGGEGWVEACYTGEDRQQGLISRLLEGERARTIGRFRHPGIAELEYWSKDGLALATTFHLRQADERTVEGVGWLTGPRQGLLGRIKAFAFKPLFNVALQQDRRVLKSASDNARFAPPALPVIGPLDFLRHDIAAIMAGNLPPAASEPRVHQIEL
;
A
#
# COMPACT_ATOMS: atom_id res chain seq x y z
N TYR A 1 23.88 9.73 14.46
CA TYR A 1 22.49 9.48 14.05
C TYR A 1 21.58 10.39 14.85
N GLY A 2 20.65 11.08 14.19
CA GLY A 2 19.53 11.74 14.85
C GLY A 2 18.48 10.70 15.23
N VAL A 3 17.90 10.78 16.42
CA VAL A 3 16.89 9.84 16.90
C VAL A 3 15.70 10.61 17.43
N ILE A 4 14.49 10.19 17.03
CA ILE A 4 13.24 10.77 17.51
C ILE A 4 12.19 9.68 17.68
N GLU A 5 11.47 9.72 18.81
CA GLU A 5 10.30 8.87 19.02
C GLU A 5 9.04 9.63 18.61
N ARG A 6 8.21 9.00 17.76
CA ARG A 6 6.90 9.49 17.36
C ARG A 6 5.90 8.33 17.30
N ASP A 7 4.77 8.50 17.97
CA ASP A 7 3.71 7.49 18.11
C ASP A 7 4.26 6.10 18.50
N GLY A 8 5.17 6.05 19.48
CA GLY A 8 5.80 4.83 19.98
C GLY A 8 6.68 4.09 18.96
N VAL A 9 7.14 4.78 17.91
CA VAL A 9 8.09 4.28 16.91
C VAL A 9 9.34 5.15 16.95
N VAL A 10 10.49 4.48 16.96
CA VAL A 10 11.80 5.13 16.96
C VAL A 10 12.28 5.32 15.53
N PHE A 11 12.38 6.57 15.11
CA PHE A 11 12.96 6.96 13.83
C PHE A 11 14.42 7.31 14.02
N VAL A 12 15.26 6.80 13.11
CA VAL A 12 16.71 7.02 13.12
C VAL A 12 17.11 7.61 11.78
N SER A 13 17.85 8.72 11.81
CA SER A 13 18.41 9.37 10.62
C SER A 13 19.93 9.33 10.66
N SER A 14 20.56 8.98 9.54
CA SER A 14 22.01 9.08 9.34
C SER A 14 22.50 10.52 9.15
N GLY A 15 21.61 11.44 8.79
CA GLY A 15 21.91 12.86 8.59
C GLY A 15 21.17 13.77 9.55
N THR A 16 21.10 15.05 9.20
CA THR A 16 20.34 16.08 9.92
C THR A 16 18.95 16.20 9.29
N PRO A 17 17.90 15.60 9.87
CA PRO A 17 16.56 15.73 9.30
C PRO A 17 16.10 17.19 9.37
N GLN A 18 15.46 17.68 8.29
CA GLN A 18 14.94 19.05 8.22
C GLN A 18 13.58 19.23 8.92
N GLY A 19 12.96 18.15 9.36
CA GLY A 19 11.66 18.15 10.03
C GLY A 19 11.38 16.83 10.74
N GLU A 20 10.20 16.75 11.33
CA GLU A 20 9.72 15.52 11.96
C GLU A 20 9.46 14.42 10.93
N PRO A 21 9.58 13.13 11.31
CA PRO A 21 9.24 12.04 10.42
C PRO A 21 7.75 12.06 10.10
N TYR A 22 7.44 11.86 8.82
CA TYR A 22 6.08 11.55 8.39
C TYR A 22 5.58 10.27 9.06
N LEU A 23 4.30 10.22 9.46
CA LEU A 23 3.68 9.02 10.03
C LEU A 23 2.63 8.42 9.09
N HIS A 24 1.65 9.23 8.70
CA HIS A 24 0.55 8.86 7.81
C HIS A 24 -0.20 10.10 7.31
N CYS A 25 -1.04 9.95 6.28
CA CYS A 25 -1.74 11.05 5.62
C CYS A 25 -2.88 11.67 6.45
N MET A 26 -3.39 10.95 7.45
CA MET A 26 -4.49 11.42 8.30
C MET A 26 -4.07 12.24 9.54
N GLN A 27 -2.79 12.63 9.69
CA GLN A 27 -2.31 13.35 10.88
C GLN A 27 -3.17 14.58 11.24
N GLY A 28 -3.37 14.81 12.55
CA GLY A 28 -4.17 15.93 13.06
C GLY A 28 -5.70 15.72 13.04
N ARG A 29 -6.19 14.54 12.61
CA ARG A 29 -7.62 14.19 12.63
C ARG A 29 -7.97 13.35 13.87
N ASP A 30 -9.26 13.30 14.24
CA ASP A 30 -9.75 12.33 15.23
C ASP A 30 -9.87 10.93 14.59
N LEU A 31 -8.95 10.05 14.96
CA LEU A 31 -8.74 8.77 14.31
C LEU A 31 -8.67 7.62 15.29
N VAL A 32 -8.97 6.44 14.78
CA VAL A 32 -8.49 5.18 15.32
C VAL A 32 -7.21 4.80 14.57
N VAL A 33 -6.12 4.63 15.31
CA VAL A 33 -4.82 4.22 14.77
C VAL A 33 -4.48 2.84 15.31
N ARG A 34 -4.08 1.93 14.42
CA ARG A 34 -3.51 0.63 14.78
C ARG A 34 -2.11 0.52 14.19
N ARG A 35 -1.14 0.26 15.06
CA ARG A 35 0.24 0.00 14.68
C ARG A 35 0.50 -1.49 14.50
N VAL A 36 1.29 -1.81 13.49
CA VAL A 36 1.76 -3.17 13.20
C VAL A 36 3.25 -3.16 12.88
N ARG A 37 3.95 -4.26 13.17
CA ARG A 37 5.32 -4.49 12.75
C ARG A 37 5.37 -5.73 11.86
N SER A 38 6.16 -5.68 10.81
CA SER A 38 6.38 -6.78 9.88
C SER A 38 7.86 -6.98 9.58
N SER A 39 8.21 -8.20 9.18
CA SER A 39 9.55 -8.60 8.73
C SER A 39 9.40 -9.73 7.71
N THR A 40 9.82 -9.51 6.47
CA THR A 40 9.55 -10.43 5.38
C THR A 40 10.82 -10.65 4.57
N GLN A 41 10.99 -11.88 4.08
CA GLN A 41 12.04 -12.16 3.11
C GLN A 41 11.62 -11.57 1.76
N SER A 42 12.18 -10.41 1.41
CA SER A 42 11.88 -9.63 0.21
C SER A 42 12.79 -8.39 0.12
N THR A 43 12.61 -7.61 -0.93
CA THR A 43 13.20 -6.27 -1.07
C THR A 43 12.18 -5.18 -0.73
N VAL A 44 12.63 -3.96 -0.42
CA VAL A 44 11.74 -2.79 -0.25
C VAL A 44 10.89 -2.55 -1.50
N ILE A 45 11.46 -2.71 -2.69
CA ILE A 45 10.75 -2.48 -3.96
C ILE A 45 9.62 -3.50 -4.13
N ASP A 46 9.91 -4.79 -3.91
CA ASP A 46 8.90 -5.86 -4.02
C ASP A 46 7.80 -5.72 -2.95
N ALA A 47 8.17 -5.38 -1.72
CA ALA A 47 7.19 -5.18 -0.66
C ALA A 47 6.33 -3.93 -0.89
N ALA A 48 6.92 -2.84 -1.35
CA ALA A 48 6.18 -1.62 -1.69
C ALA A 48 5.23 -1.87 -2.87
N GLU A 49 5.70 -2.52 -3.92
CA GLU A 49 4.86 -2.89 -5.06
C GLU A 49 3.70 -3.79 -4.63
N ASN A 50 3.96 -4.83 -3.83
CA ASN A 50 2.92 -5.72 -3.35
C ASN A 50 1.87 -5.00 -2.45
N ILE A 51 2.30 -4.04 -1.64
CA ILE A 51 1.38 -3.23 -0.81
C ILE A 51 0.53 -2.29 -1.68
N LEU A 52 1.12 -1.71 -2.73
CA LEU A 52 0.51 -0.65 -3.53
C LEU A 52 -0.26 -1.16 -4.75
N ASP A 53 -0.01 -2.39 -5.17
CA ASP A 53 -0.75 -3.03 -6.25
C ASP A 53 -2.19 -3.29 -5.79
N ALA A 54 -3.13 -2.43 -6.17
CA ALA A 54 -4.54 -2.65 -5.86
C ALA A 54 -5.10 -3.93 -6.55
N THR A 55 -4.44 -4.45 -7.58
CA THR A 55 -4.94 -5.54 -8.41
C THR A 55 -4.83 -6.92 -7.74
N HIS A 56 -3.85 -7.15 -6.85
CA HIS A 56 -3.76 -8.41 -6.11
C HIS A 56 -5.02 -8.71 -5.30
N THR A 57 -5.67 -7.68 -4.73
CA THR A 57 -6.92 -7.79 -3.96
C THR A 57 -8.06 -8.42 -4.77
N HIS A 58 -8.08 -8.23 -6.10
CA HIS A 58 -9.10 -8.78 -7.00
C HIS A 58 -8.91 -10.29 -7.24
N PHE A 59 -7.66 -10.77 -7.24
CA PHE A 59 -7.33 -12.16 -7.56
C PHE A 59 -7.19 -13.05 -6.31
N THR A 60 -6.74 -12.50 -5.17
CA THR A 60 -6.52 -13.27 -3.93
C THR A 60 -7.79 -13.45 -3.08
N HIS A 61 -8.81 -12.59 -3.22
CA HIS A 61 -10.05 -12.65 -2.43
C HIS A 61 -11.30 -13.04 -3.26
N LYS A 62 -11.20 -14.15 -4.04
CA LYS A 62 -12.27 -14.68 -4.93
C LYS A 62 -13.67 -14.83 -4.32
N GLY A 63 -13.81 -14.89 -2.98
CA GLY A 63 -15.09 -15.08 -2.30
C GLY A 63 -15.53 -13.98 -1.33
N LEU A 64 -14.69 -12.98 -1.05
CA LEU A 64 -14.93 -12.00 0.03
C LEU A 64 -15.24 -10.60 -0.48
N LEU A 65 -14.59 -10.19 -1.59
CA LEU A 65 -14.72 -8.87 -2.19
C LEU A 65 -15.44 -8.89 -3.54
N ARG A 66 -15.33 -9.99 -4.29
CA ARG A 66 -16.13 -10.21 -5.48
C ARG A 66 -17.54 -10.65 -5.03
N GLY A 67 -18.50 -9.73 -5.10
CA GLY A 67 -19.90 -10.11 -5.15
C GLY A 67 -20.11 -11.18 -6.23
N LEU A 68 -21.19 -11.96 -6.16
CA LEU A 68 -21.48 -13.09 -7.06
C LEU A 68 -21.64 -12.71 -8.57
N SER A 69 -21.29 -11.48 -8.97
CA SER A 69 -21.41 -10.98 -10.33
C SER A 69 -20.15 -11.23 -11.16
N SER A 70 -20.34 -11.70 -12.39
CA SER A 70 -19.32 -11.91 -13.42
C SER A 70 -19.02 -10.68 -14.26
N ARG A 71 -19.59 -9.51 -13.93
CA ARG A 71 -19.39 -8.27 -14.69
C ARG A 71 -18.00 -7.70 -14.42
N ARG A 72 -17.23 -7.56 -15.48
CA ARG A 72 -16.00 -6.78 -15.47
C ARG A 72 -16.32 -5.30 -15.35
N HIS A 73 -15.56 -4.59 -14.53
CA HIS A 73 -15.67 -3.16 -14.32
C HIS A 73 -14.47 -2.45 -14.93
N LEU A 74 -14.74 -1.38 -15.68
CA LEU A 74 -13.68 -0.53 -16.23
C LEU A 74 -13.14 0.35 -15.10
N VAL A 75 -11.87 0.17 -14.77
CA VAL A 75 -11.15 1.00 -13.80
C VAL A 75 -10.16 1.87 -14.54
N ARG A 76 -10.20 3.17 -14.25
CA ARG A 76 -9.22 4.13 -14.75
C ARG A 76 -8.11 4.28 -13.72
N VAL A 77 -6.86 4.12 -14.18
CA VAL A 77 -5.66 4.25 -13.36
C VAL A 77 -4.87 5.45 -13.86
N GLU A 78 -4.64 6.43 -13.01
CA GLU A 78 -3.79 7.59 -13.31
C GLU A 78 -2.50 7.50 -12.51
N VAL A 79 -1.36 7.53 -13.20
CA VAL A 79 -0.04 7.46 -12.57
C VAL A 79 0.66 8.80 -12.73
N THR A 80 0.99 9.43 -11.61
CA THR A 80 1.71 10.71 -11.53
C THR A 80 2.88 10.57 -10.56
N GLY A 81 3.91 11.40 -10.72
CA GLY A 81 5.06 11.36 -9.85
C GLY A 81 5.81 12.68 -9.78
N GLY A 82 6.86 12.69 -8.97
CA GLY A 82 7.75 13.82 -8.78
C GLY A 82 9.01 13.39 -8.04
N GLU A 83 9.78 14.37 -7.56
CA GLU A 83 11.01 14.10 -6.84
C GLU A 83 10.75 13.25 -5.58
N GLY A 84 11.25 12.02 -5.59
CA GLY A 84 11.13 11.11 -4.46
C GLY A 84 9.74 10.51 -4.23
N TRP A 85 8.78 10.66 -5.14
CA TRP A 85 7.44 10.08 -4.97
C TRP A 85 6.75 9.69 -6.28
N VAL A 86 5.87 8.71 -6.21
CA VAL A 86 4.96 8.31 -7.30
C VAL A 86 3.63 7.85 -6.70
N GLU A 87 2.52 8.10 -7.39
CA GLU A 87 1.20 7.60 -7.01
C GLU A 87 0.42 7.03 -8.20
N ALA A 88 -0.43 6.05 -7.92
CA ALA A 88 -1.46 5.54 -8.81
C ALA A 88 -2.84 5.80 -8.18
N CYS A 89 -3.67 6.56 -8.88
CA CYS A 89 -5.04 6.85 -8.51
C CYS A 89 -5.99 5.98 -9.34
N TYR A 90 -6.75 5.13 -8.65
CA TYR A 90 -7.75 4.24 -9.22
C TYR A 90 -9.14 4.84 -9.03
N THR A 91 -9.88 5.00 -10.12
CA THR A 91 -11.25 5.55 -10.14
C THR A 91 -12.19 4.68 -10.97
N GLY A 92 -13.50 4.78 -10.71
CA GLY A 92 -14.51 3.91 -11.34
C GLY A 92 -14.79 2.60 -10.58
N GLU A 93 -14.31 2.49 -9.34
CA GLU A 93 -14.58 1.35 -8.44
C GLU A 93 -15.99 1.35 -7.84
N ASP A 94 -16.82 2.36 -8.13
CA ASP A 94 -18.13 2.65 -7.50
C ASP A 94 -19.14 1.49 -7.48
N ARG A 95 -18.89 0.41 -8.25
CA ARG A 95 -19.80 -0.73 -8.44
C ARG A 95 -19.36 -2.02 -7.76
N GLN A 96 -18.40 -2.01 -6.85
CA GLN A 96 -17.97 -3.23 -6.16
C GLN A 96 -19.01 -3.74 -5.15
N GLN A 97 -19.78 -4.76 -5.56
CA GLN A 97 -20.86 -5.40 -4.79
C GLN A 97 -20.38 -6.48 -3.79
N GLY A 98 -19.27 -6.24 -3.08
CA GLY A 98 -18.82 -7.13 -2.00
C GLY A 98 -19.61 -6.91 -0.71
N LEU A 99 -20.01 -7.98 -0.02
CA LEU A 99 -20.68 -7.87 1.30
C LEU A 99 -19.78 -7.20 2.35
N ILE A 100 -18.46 -7.37 2.23
CA ILE A 100 -17.46 -6.79 3.14
C ILE A 100 -17.01 -5.39 2.73
N SER A 101 -16.97 -5.06 1.44
CA SER A 101 -16.74 -3.68 0.99
C SER A 101 -17.87 -2.75 1.45
N ARG A 102 -19.13 -3.21 1.38
CA ARG A 102 -20.28 -2.45 1.92
C ARG A 102 -20.24 -2.24 3.43
N LEU A 103 -19.78 -3.24 4.20
CA LEU A 103 -19.78 -3.17 5.66
C LEU A 103 -18.62 -2.32 6.21
N LEU A 104 -17.45 -2.36 5.56
CA LEU A 104 -16.26 -1.68 6.05
C LEU A 104 -16.09 -0.27 5.45
N GLU A 105 -16.44 -0.05 4.17
CA GLU A 105 -15.92 1.08 3.39
C GLU A 105 -16.98 2.00 2.76
N GLY A 106 -18.24 1.57 2.63
CA GLY A 106 -19.26 2.34 1.89
C GLY A 106 -19.03 2.29 0.37
N GLU A 107 -19.67 3.18 -0.40
CA GLU A 107 -19.38 3.33 -1.83
C GLU A 107 -17.98 3.95 -1.99
N ARG A 108 -17.04 3.14 -2.50
CA ARG A 108 -15.64 3.53 -2.72
C ARG A 108 -15.54 4.39 -3.98
N ALA A 109 -15.14 5.63 -3.80
CA ALA A 109 -15.02 6.62 -4.87
C ALA A 109 -13.66 6.58 -5.57
N ARG A 110 -12.58 6.37 -4.80
CA ARG A 110 -11.21 6.27 -5.33
C ARG A 110 -10.28 5.53 -4.38
N THR A 111 -9.27 4.86 -4.95
CA THR A 111 -8.13 4.30 -4.23
C THR A 111 -6.86 4.99 -4.69
N ILE A 112 -5.97 5.36 -3.77
CA ILE A 112 -4.67 5.96 -4.11
C ILE A 112 -3.58 5.13 -3.48
N GLY A 113 -2.75 4.49 -4.31
CA GLY A 113 -1.51 3.86 -3.89
C GLY A 113 -0.34 4.80 -4.14
N ARG A 114 0.48 5.07 -3.14
CA ARG A 114 1.58 6.03 -3.23
C ARG A 114 2.85 5.51 -2.59
N PHE A 115 3.96 5.66 -3.30
CA PHE A 115 5.29 5.46 -2.78
C PHE A 115 6.00 6.80 -2.54
N ARG A 116 6.72 6.92 -1.42
CA ARG A 116 7.61 8.04 -1.13
C ARG A 116 8.95 7.53 -0.61
N HIS A 117 10.04 8.16 -1.05
CA HIS A 117 11.36 7.95 -0.48
C HIS A 117 11.36 8.33 1.02
N PRO A 118 12.05 7.60 1.92
CA PRO A 118 13.01 6.52 1.67
C PRO A 118 12.46 5.09 1.67
N GLY A 119 11.13 4.89 1.59
CA GLY A 119 10.53 3.56 1.71
C GLY A 119 9.13 3.57 2.30
N ILE A 120 8.37 4.63 2.04
CA ILE A 120 7.03 4.82 2.59
C ILE A 120 6.02 4.36 1.53
N ALA A 121 5.31 3.28 1.80
CA ALA A 121 4.20 2.81 0.96
C ALA A 121 2.88 3.17 1.66
N GLU A 122 2.04 3.94 0.99
CA GLU A 122 0.78 4.44 1.52
C GLU A 122 -0.39 4.09 0.59
N LEU A 123 -1.44 3.53 1.18
CA LEU A 123 -2.66 3.15 0.47
C LEU A 123 -3.85 3.87 1.10
N GLU A 124 -4.57 4.65 0.30
CA GLU A 124 -5.71 5.44 0.71
C GLU A 124 -7.00 4.95 0.05
N TYR A 125 -8.05 4.75 0.85
CA TYR A 125 -9.39 4.43 0.38
C TYR A 125 -10.35 5.56 0.70
N TRP A 126 -10.89 6.17 -0.34
CA TRP A 126 -11.80 7.30 -0.24
C TRP A 126 -13.23 6.87 -0.55
N SER A 127 -14.16 7.35 0.26
CA SER A 127 -15.59 7.33 -0.03
C SER A 127 -16.07 8.73 -0.44
N LYS A 128 -17.35 8.84 -0.80
CA LYS A 128 -18.01 10.14 -1.01
C LYS A 128 -17.92 11.10 0.18
N ASP A 129 -17.77 10.57 1.39
CA ASP A 129 -17.71 11.33 2.64
C ASP A 129 -16.27 11.70 3.04
N GLY A 130 -15.28 11.34 2.22
CA GLY A 130 -13.87 11.62 2.42
C GLY A 130 -13.00 10.37 2.61
N LEU A 131 -11.81 10.55 3.20
CA LEU A 131 -10.86 9.47 3.43
C LEU A 131 -11.41 8.50 4.49
N ALA A 132 -11.79 7.30 4.07
CA ALA A 132 -12.44 6.29 4.88
C ALA A 132 -11.44 5.39 5.60
N LEU A 133 -10.30 5.12 4.97
CA LEU A 133 -9.23 4.29 5.51
C LEU A 133 -7.91 4.65 4.84
N ALA A 134 -6.82 4.69 5.60
CA ALA A 134 -5.48 4.77 5.05
C ALA A 134 -4.52 3.84 5.78
N THR A 135 -3.66 3.16 5.03
CA THR A 135 -2.58 2.34 5.56
C THR A 135 -1.25 2.91 5.09
N THR A 136 -0.37 3.27 6.01
CA THR A 136 0.97 3.78 5.72
C THR A 136 2.00 2.83 6.31
N PHE A 137 2.93 2.33 5.50
CA PHE A 137 4.05 1.52 5.93
C PHE A 137 5.36 2.25 5.70
N HIS A 138 6.17 2.31 6.75
CA HIS A 138 7.58 2.65 6.66
C HIS A 138 8.38 1.37 6.54
N LEU A 139 8.96 1.14 5.36
CA LEU A 139 9.77 -0.03 5.02
C LEU A 139 11.25 0.34 5.08
N ARG A 140 12.07 -0.60 5.54
CA ARG A 140 13.52 -0.52 5.46
C ARG A 140 14.11 -1.84 5.01
N GLN A 141 15.17 -1.76 4.22
CA GLN A 141 15.99 -2.92 3.91
C GLN A 141 16.87 -3.21 5.13
N ALA A 142 16.61 -4.31 5.83
CA ALA A 142 17.37 -4.71 7.02
C ALA A 142 18.68 -5.44 6.64
N ASP A 143 18.61 -6.25 5.60
CA ASP A 143 19.74 -6.90 4.93
C ASP A 143 19.37 -7.12 3.45
N GLU A 144 20.26 -7.70 2.64
CA GLU A 144 20.02 -7.94 1.19
C GLU A 144 18.71 -8.67 0.86
N ARG A 145 18.13 -9.42 1.81
CA ARG A 145 16.98 -10.30 1.58
C ARG A 145 15.84 -10.09 2.56
N THR A 146 15.99 -9.20 3.53
CA THR A 146 14.99 -8.96 4.57
C THR A 146 14.55 -7.52 4.54
N VAL A 147 13.25 -7.31 4.35
CA VAL A 147 12.59 -6.04 4.56
C VAL A 147 11.87 -6.06 5.90
N GLU A 148 12.09 -5.02 6.70
CA GLU A 148 11.31 -4.78 7.92
C GLU A 148 10.42 -3.57 7.71
N GLY A 149 9.28 -3.55 8.39
CA GLY A 149 8.40 -2.39 8.30
C GLY A 149 7.56 -2.16 9.55
N VAL A 150 7.18 -0.90 9.73
CA VAL A 150 6.19 -0.46 10.71
C VAL A 150 5.03 0.17 9.96
N GLY A 151 3.81 -0.27 10.25
CA GLY A 151 2.60 0.16 9.58
C GLY A 151 1.63 0.88 10.51
N TRP A 152 1.01 1.94 10.02
CA TRP A 152 -0.11 2.64 10.61
C TRP A 152 -1.35 2.36 9.79
N LEU A 153 -2.35 1.77 10.44
CA LEU A 153 -3.67 1.59 9.87
C LEU A 153 -4.57 2.62 10.53
N THR A 154 -5.10 3.54 9.74
CA THR A 154 -5.79 4.73 10.23
C THR A 154 -7.15 4.86 9.59
N GLY A 155 -8.16 5.21 10.40
CA GLY A 155 -9.50 5.50 9.92
C GLY A 155 -10.22 6.47 10.86
N PRO A 156 -11.29 7.14 10.37
CA PRO A 156 -12.03 8.12 11.15
C PRO A 156 -12.74 7.45 12.34
N ARG A 157 -12.77 8.13 13.49
CA ARG A 157 -13.44 7.63 14.69
C ARG A 157 -14.97 7.79 14.59
N GLN A 158 -15.66 6.73 14.15
CA GLN A 158 -17.12 6.72 13.98
C GLN A 158 -17.89 6.20 15.22
N GLY A 159 -17.57 6.67 16.42
CA GLY A 159 -18.27 6.27 17.65
C GLY A 159 -18.28 4.74 17.92
N LEU A 160 -19.41 4.20 18.39
CA LEU A 160 -19.56 2.78 18.74
C LEU A 160 -19.43 1.84 17.54
N LEU A 161 -19.97 2.23 16.37
CA LEU A 161 -19.84 1.47 15.12
C LEU A 161 -18.38 1.41 14.66
N GLY A 162 -17.63 2.50 14.81
CA GLY A 162 -16.19 2.54 14.54
C GLY A 162 -15.39 1.58 15.41
N ARG A 163 -15.77 1.37 16.68
CA ARG A 163 -15.11 0.40 17.57
C ARG A 163 -15.34 -1.05 17.13
N ILE A 164 -16.56 -1.38 16.69
CA ILE A 164 -16.89 -2.71 16.16
C ILE A 164 -16.12 -2.98 14.87
N LYS A 165 -16.12 -2.01 13.94
CA LYS A 165 -15.32 -2.08 12.71
C LYS A 165 -13.84 -2.29 13.02
N ALA A 166 -13.26 -1.52 13.93
CA ALA A 166 -11.87 -1.66 14.35
C ALA A 166 -11.54 -3.05 14.93
N PHE A 167 -12.49 -3.70 15.59
CA PHE A 167 -12.30 -5.04 16.15
C PHE A 167 -12.29 -6.13 15.07
N ALA A 168 -13.18 -6.03 14.07
CA ALA A 168 -13.21 -6.94 12.92
C ALA A 168 -12.03 -6.70 11.95
N PHE A 169 -11.50 -5.48 11.93
CA PHE A 169 -10.41 -5.08 11.04
C PHE A 169 -9.08 -5.79 11.37
N LYS A 170 -8.79 -5.99 12.66
CA LYS A 170 -7.54 -6.63 13.12
C LYS A 170 -7.33 -8.05 12.59
N PRO A 171 -8.27 -9.01 12.73
CA PRO A 171 -8.08 -10.37 12.22
C PRO A 171 -7.99 -10.40 10.69
N LEU A 172 -8.82 -9.63 9.99
CA LEU A 172 -8.81 -9.59 8.52
C LEU A 172 -7.46 -9.07 7.98
N PHE A 173 -6.98 -7.97 8.54
CA PHE A 173 -5.70 -7.40 8.17
C PHE A 173 -4.52 -8.33 8.47
N ASN A 174 -4.53 -8.98 9.64
CA ASN A 174 -3.49 -9.97 9.96
C ASN A 174 -3.47 -11.14 8.98
N VAL A 175 -4.63 -11.58 8.50
CA VAL A 175 -4.73 -12.63 7.48
C VAL A 175 -4.17 -12.13 6.15
N ALA A 176 -4.57 -10.95 5.68
CA ALA A 176 -4.04 -10.36 4.44
C ALA A 176 -2.51 -10.22 4.50
N LEU A 177 -1.99 -9.61 5.57
CA LEU A 177 -0.55 -9.47 5.78
C LEU A 177 0.18 -10.82 5.80
N GLN A 178 -0.42 -11.88 6.35
CA GLN A 178 0.17 -13.22 6.32
C GLN A 178 0.15 -13.84 4.92
N GLN A 179 -0.87 -13.57 4.11
CA GLN A 179 -0.93 -14.01 2.72
C GLN A 179 0.16 -13.34 1.89
N ASP A 180 0.29 -12.02 2.00
CA ASP A 180 1.31 -11.23 1.31
C ASP A 180 2.72 -11.71 1.66
N ARG A 181 2.98 -11.96 2.95
CA ARG A 181 4.26 -12.51 3.42
C ARG A 181 4.59 -13.85 2.78
N ARG A 182 3.59 -14.71 2.55
CA ARG A 182 3.82 -16.01 1.89
C ARG A 182 4.14 -15.81 0.42
N VAL A 183 3.44 -14.92 -0.28
CA VAL A 183 3.70 -14.62 -1.69
C VAL A 183 5.10 -14.02 -1.88
N LEU A 184 5.44 -12.99 -1.11
CA LEU A 184 6.75 -12.34 -1.15
C LEU A 184 7.89 -13.31 -0.82
N LYS A 185 7.70 -14.17 0.20
CA LYS A 185 8.67 -15.21 0.54
C LYS A 185 8.82 -16.21 -0.61
N SER A 186 7.71 -16.64 -1.23
CA SER A 186 7.74 -17.62 -2.32
C SER A 186 8.43 -17.07 -3.56
N ALA A 187 8.14 -15.82 -3.93
CA ALA A 187 8.83 -15.12 -5.01
C ALA A 187 10.33 -15.00 -4.72
N SER A 188 10.69 -14.60 -3.49
CA SER A 188 12.08 -14.49 -3.06
C SER A 188 12.81 -15.84 -3.01
N ASP A 189 12.12 -16.92 -2.64
CA ASP A 189 12.67 -18.28 -2.65
C ASP A 189 12.93 -18.77 -4.07
N ASN A 190 11.99 -18.52 -4.99
CA ASN A 190 12.14 -18.89 -6.40
C ASN A 190 13.30 -18.17 -7.09
N ALA A 191 13.52 -16.90 -6.76
CA ALA A 191 14.61 -16.10 -7.31
C ALA A 191 16.03 -16.63 -6.95
N ARG A 192 16.14 -17.55 -5.97
CA ARG A 192 17.43 -18.11 -5.52
C ARG A 192 17.95 -19.25 -6.39
N PHE A 193 17.08 -19.89 -7.17
CA PHE A 193 17.52 -21.00 -8.02
C PHE A 193 18.32 -20.47 -9.21
N ALA A 194 19.39 -21.19 -9.58
CA ALA A 194 20.20 -20.82 -10.73
C ALA A 194 19.53 -21.28 -12.05
N PRO A 195 19.56 -20.46 -13.12
CA PRO A 195 20.02 -19.06 -13.13
C PRO A 195 19.05 -18.15 -12.34
N PRO A 196 19.55 -17.12 -11.63
CA PRO A 196 18.70 -16.23 -10.84
C PRO A 196 17.51 -15.74 -11.65
N ALA A 197 16.30 -16.03 -11.17
CA ALA A 197 15.09 -15.61 -11.87
C ALA A 197 14.95 -14.08 -11.75
N LEU A 198 14.90 -13.40 -12.90
CA LEU A 198 14.63 -11.97 -12.93
C LEU A 198 13.12 -11.73 -12.78
N PRO A 199 12.71 -10.73 -11.98
CA PRO A 199 11.30 -10.37 -11.88
C PRO A 199 10.79 -9.90 -13.24
N VAL A 200 9.68 -10.49 -13.68
CA VAL A 200 8.98 -10.06 -14.90
C VAL A 200 7.98 -9.00 -14.49
N ILE A 201 8.13 -7.82 -15.06
CA ILE A 201 7.26 -6.67 -14.79
C ILE A 201 6.09 -6.74 -15.75
N GLY A 202 4.90 -6.98 -15.19
CA GLY A 202 3.66 -7.09 -15.92
C GLY A 202 3.04 -5.73 -16.28
N PRO A 203 2.05 -5.71 -17.18
CA PRO A 203 1.35 -4.48 -17.58
C PRO A 203 0.50 -3.86 -16.46
N LEU A 204 0.27 -4.58 -15.35
CA LEU A 204 -0.47 -4.11 -14.17
C LEU A 204 0.45 -3.55 -13.07
N ASP A 205 1.77 -3.70 -13.21
CA ASP A 205 2.76 -3.29 -12.21
C ASP A 205 3.07 -1.79 -12.37
N PHE A 206 2.02 -0.95 -12.31
CA PHE A 206 2.04 0.45 -12.74
C PHE A 206 3.14 1.29 -12.09
N LEU A 207 3.46 1.00 -10.83
CA LEU A 207 4.41 1.76 -10.01
C LEU A 207 5.81 1.17 -9.99
N ARG A 208 6.03 -0.04 -10.51
CA ARG A 208 7.29 -0.79 -10.31
C ARG A 208 8.52 -0.05 -10.81
N HIS A 209 8.45 0.46 -12.04
CA HIS A 209 9.57 1.20 -12.65
C HIS A 209 9.86 2.51 -11.92
N ASP A 210 8.82 3.23 -11.50
CA ASP A 210 8.96 4.51 -10.80
C ASP A 210 9.53 4.33 -9.40
N ILE A 211 9.07 3.32 -8.65
CA ILE A 211 9.64 2.97 -7.35
C ILE A 211 11.13 2.62 -7.49
N ALA A 212 11.48 1.81 -8.50
CA ALA A 212 12.88 1.45 -8.75
C ALA A 212 13.74 2.68 -9.09
N ALA A 213 13.23 3.61 -9.90
CA ALA A 213 13.92 4.87 -10.22
C ALA A 213 14.14 5.72 -8.96
N ILE A 214 13.11 5.90 -8.14
CA ILE A 214 13.19 6.65 -6.88
C ILE A 214 14.21 6.02 -5.92
N MET A 215 14.19 4.70 -5.77
CA MET A 215 15.13 3.97 -4.90
C MET A 215 16.58 4.05 -5.39
N ALA A 216 16.79 4.25 -6.69
CA ALA A 216 18.10 4.52 -7.27
C ALA A 216 18.52 6.00 -7.20
N GLY A 217 17.70 6.88 -6.60
CA GLY A 217 17.95 8.32 -6.52
C GLY A 217 17.64 9.09 -7.81
N ASN A 218 16.91 8.48 -8.74
CA ASN A 218 16.52 9.09 -10.01
C ASN A 218 15.09 9.65 -9.94
N LEU A 219 14.80 10.59 -10.84
CA LEU A 219 13.43 11.06 -11.05
C LEU A 219 12.58 9.93 -11.64
N PRO A 220 11.37 9.64 -11.12
CA PRO A 220 10.50 8.60 -11.67
C PRO A 220 9.98 9.01 -13.07
N PRO A 221 9.83 8.07 -14.02
CA PRO A 221 9.25 8.35 -15.33
C PRO A 221 7.92 9.12 -15.29
N ALA A 222 7.05 8.80 -14.31
CA ALA A 222 5.77 9.47 -14.11
C ALA A 222 5.86 10.99 -13.82
N ALA A 223 7.04 11.49 -13.44
CA ALA A 223 7.24 12.93 -13.22
C ALA A 223 7.29 13.71 -14.53
N SER A 224 7.85 13.12 -15.59
CA SER A 224 7.93 13.73 -16.92
C SER A 224 6.74 13.36 -17.79
N GLU A 225 6.26 12.12 -17.68
CA GLU A 225 5.19 11.57 -18.49
C GLU A 225 4.14 10.90 -17.60
N PRO A 226 3.15 11.67 -17.10
CA PRO A 226 1.98 11.11 -16.43
C PRO A 226 1.27 10.11 -17.35
N ARG A 227 0.85 8.97 -16.79
CA ARG A 227 0.22 7.89 -17.55
C ARG A 227 -1.22 7.70 -17.13
N VAL A 228 -2.06 7.34 -18.09
CA VAL A 228 -3.46 6.97 -17.85
C VAL A 228 -3.71 5.62 -18.49
N HIS A 229 -4.21 4.68 -17.71
CA HIS A 229 -4.55 3.34 -18.14
C HIS A 229 -6.04 3.08 -17.91
N GLN A 230 -6.60 2.20 -18.73
CA GLN A 230 -7.92 1.62 -18.50
C GLN A 230 -7.75 0.11 -18.42
N ILE A 231 -8.25 -0.48 -17.35
CA ILE A 231 -8.20 -1.92 -17.12
C ILE A 231 -9.61 -2.45 -16.85
N GLU A 232 -9.84 -3.70 -17.25
CA GLU A 232 -11.05 -4.44 -16.88
C GLU A 232 -10.73 -5.34 -15.69
N LEU A 233 -11.43 -5.13 -14.58
CA LEU A 233 -11.34 -5.96 -13.36
C LEU A 233 -12.60 -6.79 -13.15
#